data_AF-A0A853CFZ1-F1
#
_entry.id   AF-A0A853CFZ1-F1
#
_cell.length_a   1.000
_cell.length_b   1.000
_cell.length_c   1.000
_cell.angle_alpha   90.00
_cell.angle_beta   90.00
_cell.angle_gamma   90.00
#
_symmetry.space_group_name_H-M   'P 1'
#
loop_
_entity.id
_entity.type
_entity.pdbx_description
1 polymer ?
#
loop_
_entity_poly.entity_id
_entity_poly.type
_entity_poly.pdbx_seq_one_letter_code
_entity_poly.pdbx_strand_id
1 'polypeptide(L)'
;MHSGLHWDSPSSRLVLRAVLDVLAERGYHGLTLDAVAARAGAAAEALDETMDVDDLVVAALSGVELFGAPRATGTLRGDLRALLNPWRNPRTADEMAVAAVLSAAEWHAPLKSAAMRALDRPLAQTLGTLLTRERDVPQSALQTLNWLLRGLALDRLRSGSRSAVDLDAMVDFLVAGLEHEAAAALGEDGGRCS
;
A
#
# COMPACT_ATOMS: atom_id res chain seq x y z
N MET A 1 6.79 -16.57 -16.43
CA MET A 1 5.96 -16.62 -17.66
C MET A 1 4.58 -16.12 -17.22
N HIS A 2 4.18 -14.88 -17.52
CA HIS A 2 2.97 -14.27 -16.94
C HIS A 2 1.76 -15.22 -17.01
N SER A 3 1.09 -15.49 -15.88
CA SER A 3 0.07 -16.54 -15.68
C SER A 3 -1.20 -16.44 -16.55
N GLY A 4 -1.24 -15.64 -17.61
CA GLY A 4 -2.42 -15.44 -18.48
C GLY A 4 -3.65 -14.80 -17.80
N LEU A 5 -3.65 -14.71 -16.47
CA LEU A 5 -4.72 -14.14 -15.66
C LEU A 5 -4.56 -12.62 -15.54
N HIS A 6 -5.66 -11.91 -15.79
CA HIS A 6 -5.72 -10.44 -15.72
C HIS A 6 -6.96 -10.00 -14.96
N TRP A 7 -6.85 -8.92 -14.18
CA TRP A 7 -7.95 -8.38 -13.37
C TRP A 7 -9.17 -7.90 -14.19
N ASP A 8 -9.00 -7.65 -15.49
CA ASP A 8 -10.06 -7.21 -16.41
C ASP A 8 -11.01 -8.35 -16.81
N SER A 9 -10.57 -9.61 -16.71
CA SER A 9 -11.40 -10.78 -16.97
C SER A 9 -12.20 -11.17 -15.72
N PRO A 10 -13.54 -11.34 -15.80
CA PRO A 10 -14.36 -11.71 -14.63
C PRO A 10 -13.93 -13.02 -13.96
N SER A 11 -13.66 -14.07 -14.73
CA SER A 11 -13.23 -15.36 -14.18
C SER A 11 -11.83 -15.29 -13.58
N SER A 12 -10.90 -14.61 -14.28
CA SER A 12 -9.54 -14.41 -13.76
C SER A 12 -9.53 -13.59 -12.48
N ARG A 13 -10.40 -12.58 -12.37
CA ARG A 13 -10.56 -11.77 -11.15
C ARG A 13 -10.93 -12.62 -9.94
N LEU A 14 -11.82 -13.60 -10.10
CA LEU A 14 -12.21 -14.50 -9.01
C LEU A 14 -11.03 -15.38 -8.57
N VAL A 15 -10.22 -15.87 -9.50
CA VAL A 15 -9.00 -16.63 -9.20
C VAL A 15 -7.96 -15.76 -8.51
N LEU A 16 -7.68 -14.57 -9.02
CA LEU A 16 -6.71 -13.66 -8.42
C LEU A 16 -7.15 -13.20 -7.01
N ARG A 17 -8.45 -13.00 -6.79
CA ARG A 17 -8.99 -12.75 -5.45
C ARG A 17 -8.81 -13.96 -4.53
N ALA A 18 -9.06 -15.17 -5.04
CA ALA A 18 -8.83 -16.40 -4.29
C ALA A 18 -7.36 -16.55 -3.86
N VAL A 19 -6.40 -16.17 -4.71
CA VAL A 19 -4.97 -16.12 -4.36
C VAL A 19 -4.75 -15.17 -3.17
N LEU A 20 -5.28 -13.94 -3.21
CA LEU A 20 -5.15 -12.97 -2.12
C LEU A 20 -5.76 -13.49 -0.82
N ASP A 21 -6.94 -14.10 -0.88
CA ASP A 21 -7.60 -14.59 0.33
C ASP A 21 -6.86 -15.81 0.93
N VAL A 22 -6.31 -16.71 0.10
CA VAL A 22 -5.47 -17.82 0.59
C VAL A 22 -4.18 -17.29 1.22
N LEU A 23 -3.52 -16.30 0.59
CA LEU A 23 -2.36 -15.64 1.18
C LEU A 23 -2.67 -14.99 2.53
N ALA A 24 -3.81 -14.31 2.64
CA ALA A 24 -4.24 -13.64 3.87
C ALA A 24 -4.50 -14.63 5.01
N GLU A 25 -5.07 -15.80 4.71
CA GLU A 25 -5.45 -16.80 5.70
C GLU A 25 -4.32 -17.77 6.07
N ARG A 26 -3.53 -18.21 5.09
CA ARG A 26 -2.58 -19.32 5.22
C ARG A 26 -1.12 -18.89 5.08
N GLY A 27 -0.88 -17.65 4.70
CA GLY A 27 0.44 -17.14 4.37
C GLY A 27 0.98 -17.70 3.05
N TYR A 28 2.21 -17.29 2.71
CA TYR A 28 2.85 -17.67 1.45
C TYR A 28 3.09 -19.18 1.33
N HIS A 29 3.65 -19.82 2.36
CA HIS A 29 3.95 -21.26 2.34
C HIS A 29 2.70 -22.15 2.27
N GLY A 30 1.53 -21.63 2.62
CA GLY A 30 0.25 -22.32 2.51
C GLY A 30 -0.45 -22.12 1.16
N LEU A 31 0.14 -21.37 0.24
CA LEU A 31 -0.43 -21.10 -1.09
C LEU A 31 -0.10 -22.23 -2.05
N THR A 32 -1.12 -22.96 -2.50
CA THR A 32 -1.03 -24.00 -3.53
C THR A 32 -2.12 -23.82 -4.57
N LEU A 33 -1.91 -24.33 -5.80
CA LEU A 33 -2.93 -24.29 -6.85
C LEU A 33 -4.24 -24.94 -6.38
N ASP A 34 -4.17 -26.06 -5.65
CA ASP A 34 -5.36 -26.71 -5.08
C ASP A 34 -6.10 -25.83 -4.07
N ALA A 35 -5.37 -25.12 -3.20
CA ALA A 35 -5.99 -24.21 -2.24
C ALA A 35 -6.67 -23.03 -2.94
N VAL A 36 -6.06 -22.51 -4.01
CA VAL A 36 -6.63 -21.45 -4.85
C VAL A 36 -7.86 -21.96 -5.61
N ALA A 37 -7.78 -23.15 -6.23
CA ALA A 37 -8.88 -23.76 -6.96
C ALA A 37 -10.09 -24.00 -6.04
N ALA A 38 -9.84 -24.57 -4.85
CA ALA A 38 -10.88 -24.78 -3.85
C ALA A 38 -11.56 -23.46 -3.41
N ARG A 39 -10.80 -22.36 -3.33
CA ARG A 39 -11.33 -21.03 -2.99
C ARG A 39 -12.06 -20.37 -4.17
N ALA A 40 -11.55 -20.52 -5.39
CA ALA A 40 -12.10 -19.92 -6.60
C ALA A 40 -13.41 -20.61 -7.05
N GLY A 41 -13.64 -21.85 -6.63
CA GLY A 41 -14.84 -22.61 -6.95
C GLY A 41 -14.99 -22.80 -8.46
N ALA A 42 -16.12 -22.39 -9.03
CA ALA A 42 -16.38 -22.52 -10.46
C ALA A 42 -15.36 -21.77 -11.35
N ALA A 43 -14.68 -20.74 -10.82
CA ALA A 43 -13.65 -20.02 -11.58
C ALA A 43 -12.32 -20.76 -11.68
N ALA A 44 -12.16 -21.92 -11.01
CA ALA A 44 -10.94 -22.72 -11.04
C ALA A 44 -10.61 -23.27 -12.44
N GLU A 45 -11.56 -23.29 -13.38
CA GLU A 45 -11.33 -23.66 -14.78
C GLU A 45 -10.29 -22.77 -15.49
N ALA A 46 -10.03 -21.56 -14.95
CA ALA A 46 -9.00 -20.66 -15.46
C ALA A 46 -7.58 -20.99 -14.93
N LEU A 47 -7.44 -21.98 -14.04
CA LEU A 47 -6.16 -22.49 -13.57
C LEU A 47 -5.75 -23.73 -14.35
N ASP A 48 -4.45 -23.90 -14.54
CA ASP A 48 -3.84 -25.15 -14.99
C ASP A 48 -2.76 -25.60 -14.01
N GLU A 49 -2.46 -26.91 -13.98
CA GLU A 49 -1.50 -27.53 -13.05
C GLU A 49 -0.03 -27.14 -13.32
N THR A 50 0.24 -26.48 -14.44
CA THR A 50 1.59 -26.05 -14.86
C THR A 50 1.89 -24.60 -14.52
N MET A 51 0.89 -23.86 -14.02
CA MET A 51 1.05 -22.47 -13.62
C MET A 51 2.05 -22.31 -12.48
N ASP A 52 2.90 -21.30 -12.60
CA ASP A 52 3.79 -20.89 -11.53
C ASP A 52 3.01 -20.08 -10.47
N VAL A 53 3.09 -20.54 -9.23
CA VAL A 53 2.47 -19.88 -8.08
C VAL A 53 3.06 -18.49 -7.87
N ASP A 54 4.35 -18.30 -8.10
CA ASP A 54 5.00 -16.99 -7.94
C ASP A 54 4.43 -15.98 -8.95
N ASP A 55 4.24 -16.39 -10.21
CA ASP A 55 3.62 -15.55 -11.24
C ASP A 55 2.15 -15.23 -10.90
N LEU A 56 1.41 -16.19 -10.31
CA LEU A 56 0.04 -15.96 -9.84
C LEU A 56 0.00 -14.92 -8.71
N VAL A 57 0.95 -14.99 -7.76
CA VAL A 57 1.07 -14.01 -6.68
C VAL A 57 1.37 -12.63 -7.25
N VAL A 58 2.31 -12.52 -8.20
CA VAL A 58 2.64 -11.24 -8.85
C VAL A 58 1.40 -10.66 -9.55
N ALA A 59 0.64 -11.48 -10.28
CA ALA A 59 -0.58 -11.06 -10.95
C ALA A 59 -1.66 -10.62 -9.94
N ALA A 60 -1.84 -11.36 -8.84
CA ALA A 60 -2.82 -11.03 -7.80
C ALA A 60 -2.48 -9.71 -7.10
N LEU A 61 -1.22 -9.53 -6.69
CA LEU A 61 -0.77 -8.29 -6.05
C LEU A 61 -0.85 -7.06 -6.96
N SER A 62 -0.90 -7.22 -8.28
CA SER A 62 -0.99 -6.10 -9.21
C SER A 62 -2.30 -5.29 -9.11
N GLY A 63 -3.36 -5.91 -8.59
CA GLY A 63 -4.68 -5.31 -8.39
C GLY A 63 -4.98 -4.92 -6.94
N VAL A 64 -4.00 -5.01 -6.04
CA VAL A 64 -4.15 -4.59 -4.64
C VAL A 64 -3.99 -3.08 -4.51
N GLU A 65 -4.92 -2.44 -3.80
CA GLU A 65 -4.87 -1.02 -3.44
C GLU A 65 -4.89 -0.88 -1.91
N LEU A 66 -3.71 -0.81 -1.29
CA LEU A 66 -3.59 -0.68 0.18
C LEU A 66 -4.00 0.70 0.71
N PHE A 67 -4.03 1.71 -0.16
CA PHE A 67 -4.46 3.06 0.17
C PHE A 67 -5.50 3.51 -0.85
N GLY A 68 -6.62 4.02 -0.34
CA GLY A 68 -7.55 4.80 -1.14
C GLY A 68 -7.38 6.29 -0.84
N ALA A 69 -7.52 7.13 -1.86
CA ALA A 69 -7.59 8.57 -1.64
C ALA A 69 -8.87 8.90 -0.85
N PRO A 70 -8.75 9.41 0.39
CA PRO A 70 -9.94 9.78 1.15
C PRO A 70 -10.65 10.94 0.46
N ARG A 71 -11.97 11.06 0.69
CA ARG A 71 -12.68 12.26 0.28
C ARG A 71 -12.05 13.45 1.00
N ALA A 72 -11.65 14.44 0.22
CA ALA A 72 -11.10 15.66 0.75
C ALA A 72 -12.00 16.30 1.82
N THR A 73 -11.39 16.62 2.94
CA THR A 73 -11.98 17.30 4.09
C THR A 73 -11.85 18.82 3.99
N GLY A 74 -10.95 19.30 3.14
CA GLY A 74 -10.67 20.73 2.95
C GLY A 74 -9.50 21.26 3.78
N THR A 75 -8.82 20.41 4.56
CA THR A 75 -7.58 20.75 5.28
C THR A 75 -6.58 19.60 5.17
N LEU A 76 -5.28 19.90 5.06
CA LEU A 76 -4.22 18.89 5.03
C LEU A 76 -4.28 17.96 6.25
N ARG A 77 -4.51 18.54 7.44
CA ARG A 77 -4.69 17.79 8.69
C ARG A 77 -5.83 16.78 8.59
N GLY A 78 -7.00 17.22 8.13
CA GLY A 78 -8.17 16.34 7.98
C GLY A 78 -7.95 15.26 6.93
N ASP A 79 -7.26 15.59 5.85
CA ASP A 79 -6.95 14.67 4.76
C ASP A 79 -5.95 13.59 5.19
N LEU A 80 -4.88 13.95 5.90
CA LEU A 80 -3.93 13.01 6.51
C LEU A 80 -4.59 12.14 7.58
N ARG A 81 -5.46 12.72 8.41
CA ARG A 81 -6.24 11.96 9.40
C ARG A 81 -7.15 10.94 8.71
N ALA A 82 -7.84 11.33 7.64
CA ALA A 82 -8.71 10.43 6.88
C ALA A 82 -7.92 9.30 6.20
N LEU A 83 -6.73 9.61 5.65
CA LEU A 83 -5.81 8.63 5.06
C LEU A 83 -5.38 7.56 6.06
N LEU A 84 -5.03 7.97 7.29
CA LEU A 84 -4.47 7.08 8.31
C LEU A 84 -5.53 6.43 9.19
N ASN A 85 -6.77 6.90 9.16
CA ASN A 85 -7.87 6.36 9.96
C ASN A 85 -8.07 4.84 9.81
N PRO A 86 -7.99 4.23 8.61
CA PRO A 86 -8.11 2.78 8.45
C PRO A 86 -7.11 1.99 9.29
N TRP A 87 -5.93 2.55 9.58
CA TRP A 87 -4.92 1.86 10.37
C TRP A 87 -5.34 1.64 11.83
N ARG A 88 -6.38 2.33 12.33
CA ARG A 88 -6.94 2.09 13.67
C ARG A 88 -7.58 0.71 13.80
N ASN A 89 -7.93 0.09 12.68
CA ASN A 89 -8.52 -1.24 12.63
C ASN A 89 -7.44 -2.33 12.46
N PRO A 90 -7.79 -3.60 12.75
CA PRO A 90 -6.98 -4.74 12.34
C PRO A 90 -6.65 -4.71 10.85
N ARG A 91 -5.59 -5.44 10.47
CA ARG A 91 -5.17 -5.49 9.07
C ARG A 91 -6.28 -6.05 8.18
N THR A 92 -6.46 -5.46 7.01
CA THR A 92 -7.37 -5.99 5.98
C THR A 92 -6.80 -7.29 5.40
N ALA A 93 -7.63 -8.06 4.70
CA ALA A 93 -7.16 -9.26 4.00
C ALA A 93 -6.04 -8.93 3.00
N ASP A 94 -6.13 -7.78 2.31
CA ASP A 94 -5.12 -7.35 1.35
C ASP A 94 -3.81 -6.95 2.04
N GLU A 95 -3.88 -6.24 3.18
CA GLU A 95 -2.72 -5.96 4.02
C GLU A 95 -2.07 -7.26 4.52
N MET A 96 -2.88 -8.26 4.91
CA MET A 96 -2.39 -9.58 5.34
C MET A 96 -1.73 -10.35 4.20
N ALA A 97 -2.30 -10.31 2.99
CA ALA A 97 -1.74 -10.97 1.81
C ALA A 97 -0.39 -10.35 1.41
N VAL A 98 -0.30 -9.02 1.36
CA VAL A 98 0.96 -8.32 1.08
C VAL A 98 2.00 -8.60 2.16
N ALA A 99 1.60 -8.60 3.44
CA ALA A 99 2.49 -8.94 4.55
C ALA A 99 3.05 -10.36 4.43
N ALA A 100 2.20 -11.35 4.10
CA ALA A 100 2.61 -12.74 3.90
C ALA A 100 3.68 -12.87 2.81
N VAL A 101 3.50 -12.18 1.68
CA VAL A 101 4.48 -12.18 0.59
C VAL A 101 5.76 -11.45 0.98
N LEU A 102 5.66 -10.29 1.64
CA LEU A 102 6.85 -9.54 2.11
C LEU A 102 7.71 -10.38 3.07
N SER A 103 7.10 -11.19 3.93
CA SER A 103 7.81 -12.06 4.87
C SER A 103 8.52 -13.23 4.16
N ALA A 104 7.94 -13.77 3.09
CA ALA A 104 8.52 -14.91 2.36
C ALA A 104 9.51 -14.49 1.26
N ALA A 105 9.39 -13.27 0.73
CA ALA A 105 10.11 -12.82 -0.46
C ALA A 105 11.50 -12.22 -0.19
N GLU A 106 12.12 -12.50 0.96
CA GLU A 106 13.40 -11.87 1.35
C GLU A 106 14.49 -12.06 0.27
N TRP A 107 14.52 -13.24 -0.35
CA TRP A 107 15.47 -13.62 -1.41
C TRP A 107 14.83 -13.79 -2.80
N HIS A 108 13.52 -13.53 -2.94
CA HIS A 108 12.78 -13.67 -4.20
C HIS A 108 12.45 -12.29 -4.79
N ALA A 109 13.35 -11.78 -5.63
CA ALA A 109 13.27 -10.40 -6.14
C ALA A 109 11.95 -10.04 -6.86
N PRO A 110 11.35 -10.90 -7.72
CA PRO A 110 10.07 -10.59 -8.38
C PRO A 110 8.93 -10.40 -7.39
N LEU A 111 8.79 -11.31 -6.41
CA LEU A 111 7.77 -11.26 -5.37
C LEU A 111 7.94 -10.04 -4.47
N LYS A 112 9.18 -9.78 -4.02
CA LYS A 112 9.51 -8.61 -3.21
C LYS A 112 9.13 -7.33 -3.93
N SER A 113 9.45 -7.25 -5.22
CA SER A 113 9.12 -6.11 -6.05
C SER A 113 7.61 -5.96 -6.24
N ALA A 114 6.86 -7.05 -6.43
CA ALA A 114 5.40 -7.02 -6.55
C ALA A 114 4.74 -6.53 -5.26
N ALA A 115 5.17 -7.04 -4.10
CA ALA A 115 4.66 -6.62 -2.81
C ALA A 115 5.02 -5.16 -2.48
N MET A 116 6.24 -4.72 -2.79
CA MET A 116 6.62 -3.31 -2.66
C MET A 116 5.79 -2.40 -3.58
N ARG A 117 5.51 -2.82 -4.83
CA ARG A 117 4.66 -2.05 -5.75
C ARG A 117 3.21 -1.92 -5.28
N ALA A 118 2.65 -2.97 -4.67
CA ALA A 118 1.31 -2.95 -4.08
C ALA A 118 1.18 -1.93 -2.93
N LEU A 119 2.31 -1.55 -2.31
CA LEU A 119 2.39 -0.48 -1.31
C LEU A 119 2.69 0.88 -1.94
N ASP A 120 3.77 0.95 -2.72
CA ASP A 120 4.38 2.21 -3.16
C ASP A 120 3.49 2.96 -4.16
N ARG A 121 2.83 2.25 -5.08
CA ARG A 121 1.96 2.86 -6.09
C ARG A 121 0.74 3.57 -5.46
N PRO A 122 -0.11 2.91 -4.66
CA PRO A 122 -1.30 3.57 -4.09
C PRO A 122 -0.94 4.65 -3.08
N LEU A 123 0.18 4.51 -2.34
CA LEU A 123 0.65 5.55 -1.43
C LEU A 123 1.03 6.83 -2.20
N ALA A 124 1.86 6.69 -3.25
CA ALA A 124 2.28 7.83 -4.06
C ALA A 124 1.09 8.54 -4.75
N GLN A 125 0.12 7.77 -5.27
CA GLN A 125 -1.10 8.33 -5.88
C GLN A 125 -1.96 9.09 -4.86
N THR A 126 -2.14 8.51 -3.68
CA THR A 126 -2.93 9.14 -2.62
C THR A 126 -2.27 10.44 -2.15
N LEU A 127 -0.97 10.40 -1.86
CA LEU A 127 -0.23 11.58 -1.43
C LEU A 127 -0.18 12.66 -2.51
N GLY A 128 0.03 12.29 -3.78
CA GLY A 128 -0.05 13.25 -4.89
C GLY A 128 -1.41 13.96 -4.93
N THR A 129 -2.50 13.23 -4.68
CA THR A 129 -3.85 13.80 -4.65
C THR A 129 -4.06 14.75 -3.47
N LEU A 130 -3.59 14.39 -2.27
CA LEU A 130 -3.70 15.23 -1.08
C LEU A 130 -2.89 16.52 -1.23
N LEU A 131 -1.67 16.40 -1.75
CA LEU A 131 -0.69 17.47 -1.82
C LEU A 131 -0.86 18.40 -3.02
N THR A 132 -1.68 18.04 -4.02
CA THR A 132 -2.00 18.93 -5.17
C THR A 132 -2.56 20.29 -4.73
N ARG A 133 -3.09 20.37 -3.50
CA ARG A 133 -3.73 21.56 -2.94
C ARG A 133 -2.78 22.45 -2.16
N GLU A 134 -1.64 21.91 -1.73
CA GLU A 134 -0.65 22.58 -0.89
C GLU A 134 0.47 23.13 -1.78
N ARG A 135 0.30 24.36 -2.26
CA ARG A 135 1.20 24.97 -3.27
C ARG A 135 2.49 25.53 -2.69
N ASP A 136 2.50 25.83 -1.39
CA ASP A 136 3.59 26.55 -0.73
C ASP A 136 4.53 25.62 0.05
N VAL A 137 4.33 24.30 -0.07
CA VAL A 137 5.15 23.29 0.62
C VAL A 137 6.32 22.87 -0.28
N PRO A 138 7.59 22.96 0.19
CA PRO A 138 8.76 22.57 -0.60
C PRO A 138 8.72 21.10 -1.02
N GLN A 139 9.23 20.81 -2.23
CA GLN A 139 9.27 19.44 -2.76
C GLN A 139 10.07 18.48 -1.86
N SER A 140 11.10 18.97 -1.15
CA SER A 140 11.88 18.20 -0.18
C SER A 140 11.02 17.75 1.02
N ALA A 141 10.18 18.63 1.55
CA ALA A 141 9.27 18.32 2.65
C ALA A 141 8.24 17.25 2.24
N LEU A 142 7.74 17.32 0.99
CA LEU A 142 6.85 16.30 0.43
C LEU A 142 7.53 14.93 0.28
N GLN A 143 8.79 14.92 -0.16
CA GLN A 143 9.59 13.69 -0.26
C GLN A 143 9.83 13.08 1.12
N THR A 144 10.13 13.90 2.13
CA THR A 144 10.28 13.47 3.53
C THR A 144 8.98 12.87 4.06
N LEU A 145 7.84 13.53 3.86
CA LEU A 145 6.52 13.01 4.24
C LEU A 145 6.25 11.64 3.59
N ASN A 146 6.47 11.53 2.29
CA ASN A 146 6.30 10.26 1.58
C ASN A 146 7.21 9.17 2.14
N TRP A 147 8.48 9.47 2.41
CA TRP A 147 9.42 8.52 3.01
C TRP A 147 8.98 8.06 4.41
N LEU A 148 8.52 8.98 5.26
CA LEU A 148 8.01 8.67 6.60
C LEU A 148 6.76 7.78 6.54
N LEU A 149 5.76 8.17 5.75
CA LEU A 149 4.52 7.40 5.61
C LEU A 149 4.75 6.03 5.01
N ARG A 150 5.65 5.91 4.04
CA ARG A 150 6.08 4.64 3.47
C ARG A 150 6.75 3.75 4.54
N GLY A 151 7.63 4.32 5.37
CA GLY A 151 8.28 3.60 6.47
C GLY A 151 7.26 3.06 7.48
N LEU A 152 6.30 3.90 7.88
CA LEU A 152 5.23 3.52 8.81
C LEU A 152 4.30 2.45 8.23
N ALA A 153 3.95 2.55 6.94
CA ALA A 153 3.14 1.55 6.28
C ALA A 153 3.85 0.20 6.21
N LEU A 154 5.15 0.21 5.90
CA LEU A 154 5.95 -1.00 5.84
C LEU A 154 6.15 -1.62 7.23
N ASP A 155 6.33 -0.80 8.27
CA ASP A 155 6.31 -1.24 9.66
C ASP A 155 4.97 -1.90 9.99
N ARG A 156 3.83 -1.27 9.68
CA ARG A 156 2.50 -1.86 9.89
C ARG A 156 2.29 -3.21 9.18
N LEU A 157 2.87 -3.41 8.00
CA LEU A 157 2.77 -4.69 7.29
C LEU A 157 3.62 -5.78 7.98
N ARG A 158 4.78 -5.44 8.53
CA ARG A 158 5.70 -6.39 9.18
C ARG A 158 5.35 -6.64 10.64
N SER A 159 5.16 -5.56 11.37
CA SER A 159 4.78 -5.49 12.77
C SER A 159 3.27 -5.68 12.85
N GLY A 160 2.80 -6.68 13.61
CA GLY A 160 1.36 -6.96 13.78
C GLY A 160 0.57 -5.86 14.51
N SER A 161 -0.17 -6.23 15.55
CA SER A 161 -0.94 -5.28 16.37
C SER A 161 0.01 -4.35 17.17
N ARG A 162 0.40 -3.24 16.54
CA ARG A 162 0.83 -1.94 17.06
C ARG A 162 1.65 -1.88 18.36
N SER A 163 2.85 -1.32 18.22
CA SER A 163 3.30 -0.24 19.13
C SER A 163 2.18 0.80 19.23
N ALA A 164 1.79 1.20 20.44
CA ALA A 164 0.68 2.12 20.73
C ALA A 164 0.96 3.56 20.22
N VAL A 165 1.03 3.75 18.90
CA VAL A 165 1.18 5.05 18.26
C VAL A 165 -0.19 5.72 18.21
N ASP A 166 -0.31 6.87 18.86
CA ASP A 166 -1.43 7.77 18.68
C ASP A 166 -1.36 8.42 17.30
N LEU A 167 -2.27 8.03 16.40
CA LEU A 167 -2.31 8.55 15.03
C LEU A 167 -2.66 10.03 14.97
N ASP A 168 -3.43 10.54 15.93
CA ASP A 168 -3.82 11.95 15.91
C ASP A 168 -2.61 12.80 16.28
N ALA A 169 -1.88 12.43 17.32
CA ALA A 169 -0.62 13.08 17.66
C ALA A 169 0.40 12.99 16.52
N MET A 170 0.49 11.84 15.84
CA MET A 170 1.37 11.67 14.68
C MET A 170 1.00 12.59 13.51
N VAL A 171 -0.29 12.71 13.17
CA VAL A 171 -0.76 13.66 12.14
C VAL A 171 -0.37 15.09 12.53
N ASP A 172 -0.50 15.45 13.80
CA ASP A 172 -0.19 16.78 14.28
C ASP A 172 1.30 17.10 14.13
N PHE A 173 2.18 16.15 14.44
CA PHE A 173 3.62 16.28 14.20
C PHE A 173 3.95 16.44 12.71
N LEU A 174 3.30 15.67 11.84
CA LEU A 174 3.53 15.74 10.39
C LEU A 174 3.09 17.10 9.83
N VAL A 175 1.90 17.59 10.21
CA VAL A 175 1.38 18.89 9.76
C VAL A 175 2.28 20.03 10.25
N ALA A 176 2.64 20.04 11.54
CA ALA A 176 3.51 21.07 12.09
C ALA A 176 4.89 21.11 11.40
N GLY A 177 5.44 19.95 11.04
CA GLY A 177 6.68 19.88 10.27
C GLY A 177 6.55 20.48 8.87
N LEU A 178 5.45 20.21 8.16
CA LEU A 178 5.21 20.76 6.83
C LEU A 178 4.98 22.29 6.86
N GLU A 179 4.24 22.77 7.85
CA GLU A 179 4.03 24.21 8.07
C GLU A 179 5.33 24.94 8.39
N HIS A 180 6.21 24.31 9.18
CA HIS A 180 7.54 24.86 9.48
C HIS A 180 8.40 24.98 8.22
N GLU A 181 8.46 23.93 7.40
CA GLU A 181 9.22 23.92 6.13
C GLU A 181 8.66 24.96 5.13
N ALA A 182 7.34 25.11 5.05
CA ALA A 182 6.71 26.15 4.23
C ALA A 182 7.08 27.56 4.70
N ALA A 183 7.02 27.81 6.01
CA ALA A 183 7.41 29.10 6.58
C ALA A 183 8.90 29.42 6.37
N ALA A 184 9.78 28.42 6.50
CA ALA A 184 11.21 28.58 6.26
C ALA A 184 11.49 28.96 4.80
N ALA A 185 10.83 28.31 3.84
CA ALA A 185 11.00 28.59 2.41
C ALA A 185 10.60 30.03 2.04
N LEU A 186 9.49 30.53 2.59
CA LEU A 186 9.05 31.92 2.40
C LEU A 186 10.03 32.95 3.00
N GLY A 187 10.71 32.60 4.10
CA GLY A 187 11.72 33.44 4.74
C GLY A 187 13.05 33.50 3.96
N GLU A 188 13.44 32.40 3.30
CA GLU A 188 14.65 32.37 2.48
C GLU A 188 14.54 33.19 1.18
N ASP A 189 13.36 33.25 0.57
CA ASP A 189 13.12 34.08 -0.62
C ASP A 189 13.15 35.58 -0.30
N GLY A 190 12.76 35.99 0.91
CA GLY A 190 12.85 37.38 1.37
C GLY A 190 14.29 37.86 1.66
N GLY A 191 15.22 36.94 1.91
CA GLY A 191 16.61 37.26 2.27
C GLY A 191 17.59 37.37 1.10
N ARG A 192 17.23 36.91 -0.10
CA ARG A 192 18.10 36.91 -1.30
C ARG A 192 18.03 38.19 -2.13
N CYS A 193 17.29 39.21 -1.68
CA CYS A 193 17.08 40.47 -2.40
C CYS A 193 17.79 41.69 -1.80
N SER A 194 18.84 41.52 -0.99
CA SER A 194 19.65 42.62 -0.41
C SER A 194 21.12 42.56 -0.80
#